data_AF-A0A923H7Y7-F1
#
_entry.id   AF-A0A923H7Y7-F1
#
_cell.length_a   1.000
_cell.length_b   1.000
_cell.length_c   1.000
_cell.angle_alpha   90.00
_cell.angle_beta   90.00
_cell.angle_gamma   90.00
#
_symmetry.space_group_name_H-M   'P 1'
#
loop_
_entity.id
_entity.type
_entity.pdbx_description
1 polymer ?
#
loop_
_entity_poly.entity_id
_entity_poly.type
_entity_poly.pdbx_seq_one_letter_code
_entity_poly.pdbx_strand_id
1 'polypeptide(L)'
;MATKEIILNKIQILITNHFATPEEAFKFFDEDSDGKLTKSEIVRLLKDAEINGFIRGLVSSKLIEGYDKDGDGLIDWKEFKAAIDEIANDAV
;
A
#
# COMPACT_ATOMS: atom_id res chain seq x y z
N MET A 1 12.81 -4.59 10.01
CA MET A 1 12.20 -5.86 10.50
C MET A 1 11.59 -6.50 9.26
N ALA A 2 12.17 -7.60 8.79
CA ALA A 2 12.04 -8.10 7.42
C ALA A 2 10.61 -8.18 6.83
N THR A 3 9.57 -8.32 7.66
CA THR A 3 8.19 -8.46 7.18
C THR A 3 7.65 -7.18 6.51
N LYS A 4 7.85 -5.99 7.10
CA LYS A 4 7.33 -4.71 6.55
C LYS A 4 7.97 -4.42 5.19
N GLU A 5 9.29 -4.52 5.12
CA GLU A 5 10.09 -4.28 3.90
C GLU A 5 9.70 -5.23 2.76
N ILE A 6 9.51 -6.52 3.02
CA ILE A 6 9.09 -7.50 1.98
C ILE A 6 7.72 -7.15 1.39
N ILE A 7 6.76 -6.80 2.25
CA ILE A 7 5.40 -6.45 1.82
C ILE A 7 5.43 -5.21 0.95
N LEU A 8 6.11 -4.17 1.44
CA LEU A 8 6.26 -2.91 0.77
C LEU A 8 6.99 -3.05 -0.58
N ASN A 9 8.06 -3.85 -0.64
CA ASN A 9 8.76 -4.15 -1.88
C ASN A 9 7.84 -4.88 -2.89
N LYS A 10 7.01 -5.83 -2.44
CA LYS A 10 6.02 -6.49 -3.31
C LYS A 10 4.98 -5.51 -3.86
N ILE A 11 4.53 -4.56 -3.05
CA ILE A 11 3.62 -3.50 -3.48
C ILE A 11 4.32 -2.60 -4.51
N GLN A 12 5.57 -2.19 -4.25
CA GLN A 12 6.34 -1.38 -5.19
C GLN A 12 6.53 -2.12 -6.52
N ILE A 13 6.89 -3.41 -6.51
CA ILE A 13 7.04 -4.22 -7.72
C ILE A 13 5.70 -4.33 -8.46
N LEU A 14 4.59 -4.56 -7.76
CA LEU A 14 3.27 -4.58 -8.37
C LEU A 14 2.99 -3.26 -9.09
N ILE A 15 3.21 -2.14 -8.38
CA ILE A 15 2.99 -0.80 -8.91
C ILE A 15 3.85 -0.57 -10.14
N THR A 16 5.16 -0.79 -10.08
CA THR A 16 6.07 -0.53 -11.21
C THR A 16 5.94 -1.52 -12.36
N ASN A 17 5.39 -2.72 -12.11
CA ASN A 17 5.15 -3.74 -13.15
C ASN A 17 3.81 -3.54 -13.88
N HIS A 18 2.77 -3.09 -13.17
CA HIS A 18 1.43 -2.91 -13.75
C HIS A 18 1.08 -1.46 -14.08
N PHE A 19 1.72 -0.49 -13.44
CA PHE A 19 1.44 0.94 -13.55
C PHE A 19 2.72 1.73 -13.79
N ALA A 20 2.63 2.85 -14.51
CA ALA A 20 3.80 3.69 -14.73
C ALA A 20 4.08 4.58 -13.51
N THR A 21 3.04 4.94 -12.76
CA THR A 21 3.13 5.84 -11.61
C THR A 21 2.38 5.29 -10.39
N PRO A 22 2.82 5.60 -9.16
CA PRO A 22 2.07 5.25 -7.95
C PRO A 22 0.68 5.90 -7.92
N GLU A 23 0.48 7.02 -8.62
CA GLU A 23 -0.82 7.70 -8.68
C GLU A 23 -1.83 6.91 -9.51
N GLU A 24 -1.40 6.30 -10.62
CA GLU A 24 -2.25 5.42 -11.42
C GLU A 24 -2.62 4.15 -10.65
N ALA A 25 -1.65 3.55 -9.95
CA ALA A 25 -1.95 2.40 -9.10
C ALA A 25 -2.95 2.78 -8.01
N PHE A 26 -2.73 3.90 -7.32
CA PHE A 26 -3.63 4.39 -6.28
C PHE A 26 -5.05 4.58 -6.83
N LYS A 27 -5.22 5.31 -7.94
CA LYS A 27 -6.53 5.52 -8.58
C LYS A 27 -7.19 4.24 -9.09
N PHE A 28 -6.40 3.21 -9.41
CA PHE A 28 -6.93 1.93 -9.84
C PHE A 28 -7.46 1.10 -8.65
N PHE A 29 -6.82 1.22 -7.49
CA PHE A 29 -7.24 0.52 -6.27
C PHE A 29 -8.34 1.26 -5.50
N ASP A 30 -8.35 2.59 -5.58
CA ASP A 30 -9.39 3.50 -5.07
C ASP A 30 -10.66 3.37 -5.95
N GLU A 31 -11.51 2.40 -5.60
CA GLU A 31 -12.68 2.04 -6.39
C GLU A 31 -13.80 3.06 -6.26
N ASP A 32 -13.90 3.72 -5.09
CA ASP A 32 -14.88 4.77 -4.85
C ASP A 32 -14.41 6.19 -5.20
N SER A 33 -13.12 6.34 -5.55
CA SER A 33 -12.50 7.59 -5.97
C SER A 33 -12.66 8.72 -4.95
N ASP A 34 -12.63 8.39 -3.65
CA ASP A 34 -12.64 9.37 -2.57
C ASP A 34 -11.24 9.94 -2.28
N GLY A 35 -10.21 9.40 -2.93
CA GLY A 35 -8.82 9.80 -2.74
C GLY A 35 -8.19 9.14 -1.52
N LYS A 36 -8.79 8.06 -1.00
CA LYS A 36 -8.31 7.27 0.14
C LYS A 36 -8.42 5.77 -0.19
N LEU A 37 -7.60 4.97 0.47
CA LEU A 37 -7.67 3.53 0.39
C LEU A 37 -8.18 2.98 1.71
N THR A 38 -9.34 2.35 1.64
CA THR A 38 -9.91 1.60 2.75
C THR A 38 -9.12 0.32 3.00
N LYS A 39 -9.29 -0.24 4.21
CA LYS A 39 -8.72 -1.55 4.57
C LYS A 39 -9.06 -2.63 3.55
N SER A 40 -10.26 -2.60 2.98
CA SER A 40 -10.72 -3.57 1.99
C SER A 40 -9.94 -3.46 0.68
N GLU A 41 -9.66 -2.23 0.23
CA GLU A 41 -8.90 -1.95 -0.99
C GLU A 41 -7.42 -2.28 -0.80
N ILE A 42 -6.84 -1.96 0.37
CA ILE A 42 -5.48 -2.38 0.71
C ILE A 42 -5.38 -3.91 0.72
N VAL A 43 -6.36 -4.63 1.26
CA VAL A 43 -6.37 -6.11 1.22
C VAL A 43 -6.40 -6.63 -0.22
N ARG A 44 -7.10 -5.94 -1.13
CA ARG A 44 -7.11 -6.26 -2.56
C ARG A 44 -5.78 -5.96 -3.23
N LEU A 45 -5.18 -4.81 -2.95
CA LEU A 45 -3.83 -4.47 -3.39
C LEU A 45 -2.83 -5.54 -2.96
N LEU A 46 -2.87 -5.96 -1.70
CA LEU A 46 -2.00 -7.01 -1.17
C LEU A 46 -2.27 -8.36 -1.84
N LYS A 47 -3.49 -8.62 -2.29
CA LYS A 47 -3.85 -9.85 -3.03
C LYS A 47 -3.16 -9.84 -4.39
N ASP A 48 -3.22 -8.72 -5.09
CA ASP A 48 -2.54 -8.52 -6.37
C ASP A 48 -1.01 -8.58 -6.22
N ALA A 49 -0.46 -8.06 -5.11
CA ALA A 49 0.97 -8.18 -4.77
C ALA A 49 1.40 -9.61 -4.35
N GLU A 50 0.54 -10.61 -4.56
CA GLU A 50 0.75 -12.02 -4.21
C GLU A 50 1.11 -12.24 -2.73
N ILE A 51 0.52 -11.45 -1.83
CA ILE A 51 0.66 -11.66 -0.39
C ILE A 51 -0.30 -12.78 0.05
N ASN A 52 0.18 -13.65 0.93
CA ASN A 52 -0.60 -14.76 1.45
C ASN A 52 -1.89 -14.27 2.13
N GLY A 53 -3.03 -14.83 1.73
CA GLY A 53 -4.35 -14.47 2.25
C GLY A 53 -4.50 -14.61 3.76
N PHE A 54 -3.75 -15.52 4.38
CA PHE A 54 -3.74 -15.69 5.84
C PHE A 54 -3.19 -14.47 6.59
N ILE A 55 -2.23 -13.76 5.99
CA ILE A 55 -1.59 -12.61 6.63
C ILE A 55 -2.13 -11.27 6.10
N ARG A 56 -2.84 -11.25 4.97
CA ARG A 56 -3.32 -10.02 4.33
C ARG A 56 -4.07 -9.09 5.28
N GLY A 57 -5.00 -9.62 6.08
CA GLY A 57 -5.77 -8.80 7.03
C GLY A 57 -4.94 -8.21 8.17
N LEU A 58 -3.92 -8.95 8.64
CA LEU A 58 -2.97 -8.46 9.64
C LEU A 58 -2.06 -7.40 9.04
N VAL A 59 -1.55 -7.69 7.83
CA VAL A 59 -0.65 -6.82 7.08
C VAL A 59 -1.33 -5.50 6.72
N SER A 60 -2.56 -5.53 6.21
CA SER A 60 -3.31 -4.31 5.90
C SER A 60 -3.49 -3.44 7.15
N SER A 61 -3.82 -4.04 8.30
CA SER A 61 -3.93 -3.28 9.56
C SER A 61 -2.58 -2.69 9.96
N LYS A 62 -1.49 -3.47 9.88
CA LYS A 62 -0.14 -2.98 10.19
C LYS A 62 0.34 -1.88 9.26
N LEU A 63 -0.03 -1.92 7.99
CA LEU A 63 0.28 -0.87 7.02
C LEU A 63 -0.48 0.40 7.35
N ILE A 64 -1.80 0.29 7.61
CA ILE A 64 -2.63 1.41 8.05
C ILE A 64 -2.02 2.01 9.33
N GLU A 65 -1.85 1.23 10.39
CA GLU A 65 -1.26 1.72 11.66
C GLU A 65 0.14 2.33 11.52
N GLY A 66 0.90 1.98 10.48
CA GLY A 66 2.24 2.50 10.26
C GLY A 66 2.30 3.79 9.42
N TYR A 67 1.28 4.05 8.60
CA TYR A 67 1.27 5.13 7.61
C TYR A 67 0.09 6.09 7.74
N ASP A 68 -1.00 5.67 8.38
CA ASP A 68 -2.13 6.49 8.78
C ASP A 68 -1.68 7.48 9.86
N LYS A 69 -1.43 8.72 9.44
CA LYS A 69 -0.99 9.83 10.28
C LYS A 69 -2.16 10.66 10.79
N ASP A 70 -3.27 10.68 10.06
CA ASP A 70 -4.49 11.40 10.47
C ASP A 70 -5.31 10.60 11.49
N GLY A 71 -5.15 9.28 11.51
CA GLY A 71 -5.84 8.36 12.42
C GLY A 71 -7.27 8.05 11.99
N ASP A 72 -7.58 8.18 10.70
CA ASP A 72 -8.91 7.92 10.16
C ASP A 72 -9.13 6.43 9.80
N GLY A 73 -8.09 5.62 9.92
CA GLY A 73 -8.09 4.19 9.59
C GLY A 73 -8.06 3.91 8.10
N LEU A 74 -7.79 4.92 7.28
CA LEU A 74 -7.64 4.87 5.83
C LEU A 74 -6.22 5.29 5.46
N ILE A 75 -5.86 5.11 4.19
CA ILE A 75 -4.58 5.60 3.67
C ILE A 75 -4.89 6.61 2.57
N ASP A 76 -4.61 7.88 2.81
CA ASP A 76 -4.75 8.91 1.78
C ASP A 76 -3.59 8.90 0.78
N TRP A 77 -3.75 9.59 -0.35
CA TRP A 77 -2.72 9.68 -1.38
C TRP A 77 -1.34 10.12 -0.86
N LYS A 78 -1.27 11.06 0.08
CA LYS A 78 0.00 11.55 0.63
C LYS A 78 0.67 10.49 1.48
N GLU A 79 -0.12 9.77 2.28
CA GLU A 79 0.35 8.66 3.12
C GLU A 79 0.84 7.49 2.27
N PHE A 80 0.08 7.12 1.25
CA PHE A 80 0.47 6.12 0.27
C PHE A 80 1.78 6.49 -0.42
N LYS A 81 1.86 7.72 -0.94
CA LYS A 81 3.08 8.22 -1.59
C LYS A 81 4.27 8.18 -0.64
N ALA A 82 4.09 8.61 0.61
CA ALA A 82 5.15 8.56 1.62
C ALA A 82 5.61 7.12 1.89
N ALA A 83 4.68 6.15 1.92
CA ALA A 83 5.03 4.74 2.06
C ALA A 83 5.87 4.24 0.88
N ILE A 84 5.53 4.62 -0.36
CA ILE A 84 6.29 4.24 -1.54
C ILE A 84 7.66 4.95 -1.60
N ASP A 85 7.71 6.23 -1.26
CA ASP A 85 8.92 7.05 -1.28
C ASP A 85 9.93 6.59 -0.20
N GLU A 86 9.44 6.22 0.99
CA GLU A 86 10.26 5.67 2.07
C GLU A 86 11.00 4.40 1.63
N ILE A 87 10.38 3.52 0.83
CA ILE A 87 11.02 2.31 0.31
C ILE A 87 12.01 2.64 -0.81
N ALA A 88 11.64 3.59 -1.68
CA ALA A 88 12.51 4.00 -2.78
C ALA A 88 13.80 4.66 -2.29
N ASN A 89 13.76 5.34 -1.14
CA ASN A 89 14.89 6.07 -0.58
C ASN A 89 15.77 5.24 0.37
N ASP A 90 15.25 4.14 0.95
CA ASP A 90 16.04 3.19 1.76
C ASP A 90 16.93 2.25 0.92
N ALA A 91 16.80 2.31 -0.42
CA ALA A 91 17.64 1.57 -1.37
C ALA A 91 18.98 2.27 -1.72
N VAL A 92 19.35 3.35 -1.02
CA VAL A 92 20.60 4.13 -1.21
C VAL A 92 21.57 3.96 -0.05
#